data_AF-A0A7S4JQV6-F1
#
_entry.id   AF-A0A7S4JQV6-F1
#
_cell.length_a   1.000
_cell.length_b   1.000
_cell.length_c   1.000
_cell.angle_alpha   90.00
_cell.angle_beta   90.00
_cell.angle_gamma   90.00
#
_symmetry.space_group_name_H-M   'P 1'
#
loop_
_entity.id
_entity.type
_entity.pdbx_description
1 polymer ?
#
loop_
_entity_poly.entity_id
_entity_poly.type
_entity_poly.pdbx_seq_one_letter_code
_entity_poly.pdbx_strand_id
1 'polypeptide(L)'
;DNLIVEDNVAHETLGHCYAVRDGKGNALRSNLGAVTRKAAVDVPGESDSTDPATFYVGSAVGNVWTNNVAGGSQSAGFLIDTADSDAFGGFDGNVAHSNLVAGFDTSESGYKPYSAGVPVPLENVRAFRNMGAGIRLRSSVNVELRGGYAADSRDGVLFWRGCDDVAVDGMSIAGQTSVYRDISNIPGAPKLCTGLSYGPDVGGVRVHPDNAGGEAGVTVRDVSFSGFDVGFGCQKPSG
;
A
#
# COMPACT_ATOMS: atom_id res chain seq x y z
N ASP A 1 13.22 -20.77 -5.47
CA ASP A 1 12.14 -21.50 -4.79
C ASP A 1 12.57 -21.96 -3.41
N ASN A 2 11.63 -21.94 -2.46
CA ASN A 2 11.83 -22.37 -1.07
C ASN A 2 12.98 -21.66 -0.34
N LEU A 3 13.25 -20.41 -0.70
CA LEU A 3 14.23 -19.57 -0.01
C LEU A 3 13.60 -18.93 1.23
N ILE A 4 14.41 -18.75 2.27
CA ILE A 4 14.03 -17.99 3.47
C ILE A 4 14.93 -16.77 3.54
N VAL A 5 14.32 -15.59 3.63
CA VAL A 5 14.99 -14.31 3.89
C VAL A 5 14.37 -13.74 5.13
N GLU A 6 15.09 -13.76 6.25
CA GLU A 6 14.54 -13.35 7.55
C GLU A 6 15.51 -12.53 8.40
N ASP A 7 14.95 -11.65 9.21
CA ASP A 7 15.65 -10.81 10.19
C ASP A 7 16.77 -9.92 9.60
N ASN A 8 16.59 -9.47 8.35
CA ASN A 8 17.55 -8.59 7.68
C ASN A 8 17.15 -7.12 7.78
N VAL A 9 18.16 -6.26 7.71
CA VAL A 9 18.00 -4.82 7.55
C VAL A 9 18.68 -4.38 6.26
N ALA A 10 17.94 -3.69 5.40
CA ALA A 10 18.46 -3.04 4.21
C ALA A 10 18.11 -1.55 4.24
N HIS A 11 19.07 -0.70 3.91
CA HIS A 11 18.93 0.74 4.04
C HIS A 11 19.61 1.46 2.87
N GLU A 12 19.00 2.54 2.38
CA GLU A 12 19.55 3.40 1.33
C GLU A 12 19.91 2.65 0.04
N THR A 13 18.95 1.88 -0.46
CA THR A 13 19.08 1.17 -1.73
C THR A 13 18.60 2.01 -2.91
N LEU A 14 19.11 1.69 -4.11
CA LEU A 14 18.61 2.21 -5.39
C LEU A 14 17.78 1.12 -6.08
N GLY A 15 16.66 1.48 -6.68
CA GLY A 15 15.73 0.54 -7.29
C GLY A 15 14.91 -0.23 -6.26
N HIS A 16 14.47 -1.44 -6.59
CA HIS A 16 13.81 -2.32 -5.62
C HIS A 16 14.81 -2.86 -4.58
N CYS A 17 14.39 -2.96 -3.31
CA CYS A 17 15.28 -3.40 -2.23
C CYS A 17 15.25 -4.93 -2.04
N TYR A 18 14.15 -5.46 -1.49
CA TYR A 18 13.89 -6.90 -1.46
C TYR A 18 12.97 -7.25 -2.63
N ALA A 19 13.44 -8.05 -3.57
CA ALA A 19 12.68 -8.36 -4.79
C ALA A 19 12.53 -9.87 -4.99
N VAL A 20 11.28 -10.32 -5.13
CA VAL A 20 10.96 -11.66 -5.66
C VAL A 20 10.34 -11.45 -7.03
N ARG A 21 11.17 -11.45 -8.07
CA ARG A 21 10.73 -11.27 -9.47
C ARG A 21 10.07 -12.53 -9.99
N ASP A 22 10.75 -13.65 -9.77
CA ASP A 22 10.33 -14.99 -10.12
C ASP A 22 10.55 -15.94 -8.93
N GLY A 23 9.88 -17.08 -8.99
CA GLY A 23 10.02 -18.14 -8.00
C GLY A 23 8.88 -18.22 -6.98
N LYS A 24 8.73 -19.41 -6.42
CA LYS A 24 7.58 -19.83 -5.62
C LYS A 24 7.99 -20.42 -4.27
N GLY A 25 7.06 -20.36 -3.32
CA GLY A 25 7.23 -20.99 -2.00
C GLY A 25 8.32 -20.36 -1.14
N ASN A 26 8.78 -19.16 -1.45
CA ASN A 26 9.76 -18.44 -0.65
C ASN A 26 9.09 -17.81 0.59
N ALA A 27 9.86 -17.56 1.64
CA ALA A 27 9.41 -16.90 2.85
C ALA A 27 10.26 -15.66 3.15
N LEU A 28 9.61 -14.50 3.25
CA LEU A 28 10.22 -13.24 3.68
C LEU A 28 9.61 -12.84 5.01
N ARG A 29 10.43 -12.82 6.07
CA ARG A 29 9.94 -12.67 7.45
C ARG A 29 10.72 -11.65 8.23
N SER A 30 10.03 -10.75 8.93
CA SER A 30 10.65 -9.85 9.91
C SER A 30 11.81 -9.00 9.35
N ASN A 31 11.84 -8.75 8.03
CA ASN A 31 12.86 -7.90 7.43
C ASN A 31 12.45 -6.43 7.54
N LEU A 32 13.44 -5.57 7.74
CA LEU A 32 13.29 -4.12 7.68
C LEU A 32 13.97 -3.60 6.41
N GLY A 33 13.25 -2.79 5.65
CA GLY A 33 13.81 -2.01 4.55
C GLY A 33 13.50 -0.53 4.74
N ALA A 34 14.50 0.32 4.55
CA ALA A 34 14.37 1.76 4.77
C ALA A 34 15.06 2.60 3.69
N VAL A 35 14.43 3.72 3.30
CA VAL A 35 15.01 4.73 2.40
C VAL A 35 15.34 4.15 1.02
N THR A 36 14.37 3.51 0.38
CA THR A 36 14.49 3.02 -0.99
C THR A 36 14.36 4.17 -1.99
N ARG A 37 15.33 4.36 -2.88
CA ARG A 37 15.37 5.48 -3.84
C ARG A 37 15.25 5.00 -5.28
N LYS A 38 14.80 5.89 -6.16
CA LYS A 38 14.73 5.63 -7.61
C LYS A 38 16.12 5.33 -8.15
N ALA A 39 16.23 4.34 -9.02
CA ALA A 39 17.43 4.14 -9.81
C ALA A 39 17.66 5.35 -10.74
N ALA A 40 18.93 5.70 -10.95
CA ALA A 40 19.30 6.86 -11.77
C ALA A 40 19.13 6.59 -13.28
N VAL A 41 19.17 5.33 -13.68
CA VAL A 41 19.09 4.90 -15.08
C VAL A 41 17.76 4.20 -15.28
N ASP A 42 17.04 4.65 -16.31
CA ASP A 42 15.85 3.97 -16.77
C ASP A 42 16.24 2.78 -17.66
N VAL A 43 15.82 1.58 -17.28
CA VAL A 43 16.07 0.35 -18.03
C VAL A 43 14.73 -0.10 -18.62
N PRO A 44 14.61 -0.25 -19.95
CA PRO A 44 13.34 -0.64 -20.56
C PRO A 44 12.80 -1.96 -20.00
N GLY A 45 11.55 -1.95 -19.55
CA GLY A 45 10.89 -3.12 -18.95
C GLY A 45 11.11 -3.27 -17.44
N GLU A 46 11.93 -2.40 -16.83
CA GLU A 46 12.12 -2.33 -15.39
C GLU A 46 11.36 -1.15 -14.79
N SER A 47 10.99 -1.26 -13.51
CA SER A 47 10.28 -0.19 -12.79
C SER A 47 11.12 0.48 -11.69
N ASP A 48 12.39 0.08 -11.53
CA ASP A 48 13.31 0.60 -10.52
C ASP A 48 13.49 2.13 -10.56
N SER A 49 13.36 2.74 -11.75
CA SER A 49 13.51 4.18 -12.01
C SER A 49 12.21 4.97 -11.78
N THR A 50 11.05 4.35 -11.99
CA THR A 50 9.73 5.01 -11.90
C THR A 50 9.04 4.74 -10.57
N ASP A 51 9.05 3.48 -10.14
CA ASP A 51 8.26 2.92 -9.04
C ASP A 51 9.10 2.02 -8.11
N PRO A 52 10.21 2.52 -7.53
CA PRO A 52 11.02 1.73 -6.62
C PRO A 52 10.20 1.28 -5.41
N ALA A 53 10.45 0.05 -4.97
CA ALA A 53 9.72 -0.54 -3.86
C ALA A 53 10.68 -1.15 -2.84
N THR A 54 10.40 -0.95 -1.56
CA THR A 54 11.20 -1.61 -0.52
C THR A 54 11.01 -3.13 -0.59
N PHE A 55 9.78 -3.59 -0.82
CA PHE A 55 9.47 -4.98 -1.12
C PHE A 55 8.76 -5.04 -2.47
N TYR A 56 9.43 -5.58 -3.48
CA TYR A 56 8.87 -5.84 -4.80
C TYR A 56 8.42 -7.29 -4.89
N VAL A 57 7.13 -7.48 -5.17
CA VAL A 57 6.50 -8.79 -5.33
C VAL A 57 6.14 -8.97 -6.80
N GLY A 58 7.11 -9.47 -7.58
CA GLY A 58 6.92 -9.87 -8.98
C GLY A 58 6.24 -11.23 -9.14
N SER A 59 6.25 -12.06 -8.09
CA SER A 59 5.45 -13.28 -8.02
C SER A 59 4.93 -13.53 -6.60
N ALA A 60 3.65 -13.91 -6.50
CA ALA A 60 3.04 -14.29 -5.22
C ALA A 60 2.94 -15.80 -5.01
N VAL A 61 3.16 -16.64 -6.04
CA VAL A 61 2.85 -18.09 -6.03
C VAL A 61 3.41 -18.81 -4.80
N GLY A 62 2.55 -19.05 -3.81
CA GLY A 62 2.91 -19.71 -2.55
C GLY A 62 3.96 -18.98 -1.72
N ASN A 63 4.35 -17.75 -2.09
CA ASN A 63 5.30 -16.95 -1.33
C ASN A 63 4.61 -16.43 -0.06
N VAL A 64 5.35 -16.43 1.05
CA VAL A 64 4.87 -16.02 2.37
C VAL A 64 5.60 -14.76 2.79
N TRP A 65 4.86 -13.69 3.11
CA TRP A 65 5.39 -12.41 3.52
C TRP A 65 4.82 -12.05 4.88
N THR A 66 5.62 -12.12 5.94
CA THR A 66 5.13 -11.87 7.29
C THR A 66 5.98 -10.90 8.10
N ASN A 67 5.33 -9.97 8.79
CA ASN A 67 5.97 -9.03 9.72
C ASN A 67 7.13 -8.20 9.14
N ASN A 68 7.17 -8.00 7.82
CA ASN A 68 8.17 -7.15 7.19
C ASN A 68 7.79 -5.67 7.36
N VAL A 69 8.78 -4.78 7.42
CA VAL A 69 8.59 -3.35 7.64
C VAL A 69 9.26 -2.55 6.54
N ALA A 70 8.49 -1.72 5.85
CA ALA A 70 8.97 -0.80 4.81
C ALA A 70 8.81 0.66 5.25
N GLY A 71 9.91 1.41 5.23
CA GLY A 71 9.93 2.83 5.59
C GLY A 71 10.59 3.72 4.53
N GLY A 72 9.97 4.84 4.16
CA GLY A 72 10.71 5.91 3.46
C GLY A 72 11.06 5.66 1.99
N SER A 73 10.33 4.80 1.29
CA SER A 73 10.51 4.60 -0.15
C SER A 73 10.10 5.84 -0.96
N GLN A 74 10.83 6.13 -2.05
CA GLN A 74 10.47 7.16 -3.03
C GLN A 74 9.30 6.75 -3.95
N SER A 75 8.76 5.54 -3.82
CA SER A 75 7.43 5.19 -4.34
C SER A 75 6.65 4.39 -3.31
N ALA A 76 6.70 3.05 -3.36
CA ALA A 76 5.89 2.18 -2.52
C ALA A 76 6.71 1.47 -1.43
N GLY A 77 6.08 1.19 -0.29
CA GLY A 77 6.66 0.27 0.68
C GLY A 77 6.66 -1.16 0.16
N PHE A 78 5.48 -1.63 -0.26
CA PHE A 78 5.27 -2.89 -0.97
C PHE A 78 4.65 -2.59 -2.33
N LEU A 79 5.27 -3.09 -3.41
CA LEU A 79 4.69 -3.09 -4.74
C LEU A 79 4.37 -4.53 -5.15
N ILE A 80 3.09 -4.83 -5.31
CA ILE A 80 2.58 -6.12 -5.78
C ILE A 80 2.34 -6.01 -7.28
N ASP A 81 3.19 -6.67 -8.05
CA ASP A 81 3.23 -6.61 -9.50
C ASP A 81 3.34 -8.03 -10.06
N THR A 82 2.28 -8.81 -9.86
CA THR A 82 2.28 -10.24 -10.17
C THR A 82 1.52 -10.54 -11.46
N ALA A 83 1.74 -11.73 -12.00
CA ALA A 83 0.88 -12.27 -13.03
C ALA A 83 -0.55 -12.51 -12.51
N ASP A 84 -1.52 -12.59 -13.43
CA ASP A 84 -2.87 -13.05 -13.10
C ASP A 84 -2.80 -14.48 -12.56
N SER A 85 -3.68 -14.79 -11.61
CA SER A 85 -3.78 -16.09 -10.91
C SER A 85 -2.72 -16.37 -9.84
N ASP A 86 -1.69 -15.55 -9.70
CA ASP A 86 -0.72 -15.68 -8.61
C ASP A 86 -1.43 -15.46 -7.27
N ALA A 87 -1.23 -16.37 -6.31
CA ALA A 87 -1.79 -16.25 -4.97
C ALA A 87 -0.70 -16.48 -3.92
N PHE A 88 -0.68 -15.61 -2.91
CA PHE A 88 0.21 -15.74 -1.75
C PHE A 88 -0.02 -17.05 -1.00
N GLY A 89 1.06 -17.61 -0.45
CA GLY A 89 0.96 -18.62 0.61
C GLY A 89 0.57 -18.00 1.95
N GLY A 90 0.82 -16.70 2.13
CA GLY A 90 0.37 -15.88 3.24
C GLY A 90 0.93 -14.46 3.15
N PHE A 91 0.14 -13.46 3.52
CA PHE A 91 0.57 -12.06 3.57
C PHE A 91 0.01 -11.43 4.84
N ASP A 92 0.80 -11.37 5.90
CA ASP A 92 0.29 -11.06 7.25
C ASP A 92 1.21 -10.13 8.05
N GLY A 93 0.64 -9.16 8.75
CA GLY A 93 1.33 -8.35 9.76
C GLY A 93 2.37 -7.36 9.22
N ASN A 94 2.48 -7.24 7.90
CA ASN A 94 3.43 -6.34 7.23
C ASN A 94 3.09 -4.87 7.52
N VAL A 95 4.12 -4.02 7.58
CA VAL A 95 4.01 -2.60 7.91
C VAL A 95 4.64 -1.76 6.81
N ALA A 96 3.94 -0.71 6.35
CA ALA A 96 4.48 0.22 5.38
C ALA A 96 4.19 1.67 5.76
N HIS A 97 5.24 2.47 5.98
CA HIS A 97 5.07 3.85 6.41
C HIS A 97 6.04 4.84 5.77
N SER A 98 5.66 6.12 5.80
CA SER A 98 6.53 7.22 5.35
C SER A 98 6.98 7.11 3.88
N ASN A 99 6.23 6.39 3.04
CA ASN A 99 6.53 6.24 1.62
C ASN A 99 5.91 7.38 0.81
N LEU A 100 6.52 7.74 -0.31
CA LEU A 100 6.11 8.89 -1.13
C LEU A 100 4.79 8.67 -1.85
N VAL A 101 4.50 7.45 -2.30
CA VAL A 101 3.31 7.16 -3.11
C VAL A 101 2.29 6.35 -2.34
N ALA A 102 2.67 5.15 -1.88
CA ALA A 102 1.77 4.32 -1.10
C ALA A 102 2.51 3.42 -0.10
N GLY A 103 1.83 2.99 0.96
CA GLY A 103 2.35 1.95 1.84
C GLY A 103 2.37 0.60 1.12
N PHE A 104 1.18 0.13 0.76
CA PHE A 104 0.97 -1.05 -0.09
C PHE A 104 0.35 -0.59 -1.41
N ASP A 105 0.90 -1.06 -2.51
CA ASP A 105 0.46 -0.71 -3.86
C ASP A 105 0.40 -1.96 -4.72
N THR A 106 -0.62 -2.09 -5.54
CA THR A 106 -0.60 -3.05 -6.66
C THR A 106 -0.21 -2.29 -7.93
N SER A 107 0.47 -2.91 -8.89
CA SER A 107 0.80 -2.28 -10.17
C SER A 107 -0.44 -1.96 -11.03
N GLU A 108 -0.26 -1.32 -12.19
CA GLU A 108 -1.37 -1.00 -13.11
C GLU A 108 -2.09 -2.25 -13.64
N SER A 109 -1.40 -3.39 -13.76
CA SER A 109 -2.01 -4.68 -14.09
C SER A 109 -2.83 -5.26 -12.94
N GLY A 110 -2.55 -4.83 -11.71
CA GLY A 110 -3.26 -5.19 -10.49
C GLY A 110 -2.88 -6.56 -9.94
N TYR A 111 -3.47 -6.89 -8.78
CA TYR A 111 -3.36 -8.21 -8.16
C TYR A 111 -4.67 -8.96 -8.37
N LYS A 112 -4.63 -10.05 -9.16
CA LYS A 112 -5.82 -10.84 -9.54
C LYS A 112 -5.60 -12.32 -9.21
N PRO A 113 -5.51 -12.68 -7.92
CA PRO A 113 -5.32 -14.06 -7.52
C PRO A 113 -6.50 -14.93 -7.97
N TYR A 114 -6.18 -16.10 -8.50
CA TYR A 114 -7.20 -17.09 -8.83
C TYR A 114 -7.49 -17.89 -7.58
N SER A 115 -8.71 -17.77 -7.10
CA SER A 115 -9.29 -18.70 -6.15
C SER A 115 -10.70 -19.02 -6.63
N ALA A 116 -11.24 -20.17 -6.24
CA ALA A 116 -12.58 -20.60 -6.61
C ALA A 116 -13.66 -19.76 -5.90
N GLY A 117 -13.69 -18.45 -6.15
CA GLY A 117 -14.63 -17.48 -5.56
C GLY A 117 -14.36 -17.13 -4.10
N VAL A 118 -13.11 -17.24 -3.62
CA VAL A 118 -12.74 -16.94 -2.23
C VAL A 118 -11.68 -15.83 -2.21
N PRO A 119 -12.02 -14.58 -1.85
CA PRO A 119 -11.06 -13.50 -1.84
C PRO A 119 -9.77 -13.86 -1.11
N VAL A 120 -8.62 -13.58 -1.73
CA VAL A 120 -7.33 -13.85 -1.10
C VAL A 120 -7.03 -12.72 -0.11
N PRO A 121 -6.84 -13.06 1.18
CA PRO A 121 -6.69 -12.04 2.20
C PRO A 121 -5.25 -11.49 2.23
N LEU A 122 -5.13 -10.18 2.37
CA LEU A 122 -3.94 -9.48 2.86
C LEU A 122 -4.24 -9.12 4.32
N GLU A 123 -3.66 -9.86 5.25
CA GLU A 123 -4.05 -9.86 6.66
C GLU A 123 -3.21 -8.88 7.50
N ASN A 124 -3.86 -8.20 8.44
CA ASN A 124 -3.25 -7.36 9.47
C ASN A 124 -2.20 -6.36 8.95
N VAL A 125 -2.37 -5.88 7.71
CA VAL A 125 -1.48 -4.91 7.11
C VAL A 125 -1.61 -3.56 7.82
N ARG A 126 -0.49 -2.88 8.04
CA ARG A 126 -0.46 -1.59 8.72
C ARG A 126 0.21 -0.55 7.85
N ALA A 127 -0.54 0.45 7.42
CA ALA A 127 -0.05 1.50 6.54
C ALA A 127 -0.25 2.88 7.16
N PHE A 128 0.82 3.65 7.36
CA PHE A 128 0.64 4.99 7.92
C PHE A 128 1.67 6.02 7.47
N ARG A 129 1.31 7.30 7.52
CA ARG A 129 2.24 8.41 7.20
C ARG A 129 2.79 8.35 5.77
N ASN A 130 2.13 7.62 4.88
CA ASN A 130 2.48 7.61 3.46
C ASN A 130 1.89 8.88 2.82
N MET A 131 2.65 9.56 1.97
CA MET A 131 2.25 10.85 1.41
C MET A 131 1.03 10.74 0.48
N GLY A 132 0.93 9.64 -0.28
CA GLY A 132 -0.30 9.27 -0.99
C GLY A 132 -1.19 8.37 -0.15
N ALA A 133 -1.47 7.15 -0.63
CA ALA A 133 -2.38 6.24 0.04
C ALA A 133 -1.67 5.38 1.11
N GLY A 134 -2.38 4.96 2.15
CA GLY A 134 -1.94 3.88 3.01
C GLY A 134 -1.87 2.58 2.20
N ILE A 135 -3.00 2.21 1.61
CA ILE A 135 -3.15 1.06 0.73
C ILE A 135 -3.79 1.53 -0.57
N ARG A 136 -3.18 1.24 -1.71
CA ARG A 136 -3.73 1.53 -3.04
C ARG A 136 -3.86 0.25 -3.84
N LEU A 137 -5.08 -0.09 -4.21
CA LEU A 137 -5.35 -1.18 -5.14
C LEU A 137 -5.69 -0.57 -6.51
N ARG A 138 -5.05 -1.08 -7.54
CA ARG A 138 -5.24 -0.78 -8.97
C ARG A 138 -5.61 -2.09 -9.65
N SER A 139 -6.59 -2.08 -10.54
CA SER A 139 -6.97 -3.22 -11.39
C SER A 139 -7.07 -4.57 -10.65
N SER A 140 -7.36 -4.56 -9.35
CA SER A 140 -7.25 -5.73 -8.48
C SER A 140 -8.59 -6.41 -8.35
N VAL A 141 -8.57 -7.74 -8.34
CA VAL A 141 -9.79 -8.55 -8.32
C VAL A 141 -9.68 -9.67 -7.30
N ASN A 142 -10.75 -9.95 -6.56
CA ASN A 142 -10.82 -11.09 -5.63
C ASN A 142 -9.77 -10.96 -4.49
N VAL A 143 -9.66 -9.74 -3.93
CA VAL A 143 -8.70 -9.38 -2.87
C VAL A 143 -9.44 -8.85 -1.65
N GLU A 144 -9.08 -9.34 -0.45
CA GLU A 144 -9.65 -8.85 0.80
C GLU A 144 -8.56 -8.25 1.70
N LEU A 145 -8.72 -7.00 2.13
CA LEU A 145 -7.93 -6.41 3.20
C LEU A 145 -8.59 -6.78 4.53
N ARG A 146 -7.98 -7.71 5.29
CA ARG A 146 -8.59 -8.27 6.50
C ARG A 146 -7.84 -7.83 7.75
N GLY A 147 -8.51 -7.07 8.61
CA GLY A 147 -7.91 -6.48 9.82
C GLY A 147 -6.80 -5.48 9.49
N GLY A 148 -6.10 -5.02 10.53
CA GLY A 148 -5.00 -4.08 10.37
C GLY A 148 -5.40 -2.61 10.52
N TYR A 149 -4.52 -1.72 10.05
CA TYR A 149 -4.59 -0.29 10.37
C TYR A 149 -4.13 0.59 9.22
N ALA A 150 -4.89 1.63 8.88
CA ALA A 150 -4.48 2.66 7.94
C ALA A 150 -4.60 4.05 8.57
N ALA A 151 -3.55 4.87 8.56
CA ALA A 151 -3.64 6.21 9.16
C ALA A 151 -2.69 7.25 8.60
N ASP A 152 -3.00 8.53 8.83
CA ASP A 152 -2.07 9.63 8.54
C ASP A 152 -1.57 9.62 7.09
N SER A 153 -2.44 9.22 6.16
CA SER A 153 -2.19 9.20 4.73
C SER A 153 -3.27 10.00 4.02
N ARG A 154 -3.01 10.44 2.79
CA ARG A 154 -4.00 11.17 1.99
C ARG A 154 -5.28 10.36 1.82
N ASP A 155 -5.12 9.06 1.58
CA ASP A 155 -6.22 8.10 1.57
C ASP A 155 -5.80 6.92 2.45
N GLY A 156 -6.65 6.44 3.36
CA GLY A 156 -6.37 5.22 4.13
C GLY A 156 -6.31 4.01 3.20
N VAL A 157 -7.40 3.78 2.48
CA VAL A 157 -7.52 2.78 1.41
C VAL A 157 -8.05 3.47 0.16
N LEU A 158 -7.37 3.28 -0.96
CA LEU A 158 -7.73 3.82 -2.27
C LEU A 158 -7.94 2.68 -3.26
N PHE A 159 -9.19 2.47 -3.64
CA PHE A 159 -9.56 1.64 -4.78
C PHE A 159 -9.50 2.50 -6.04
N TRP A 160 -8.41 2.34 -6.79
CA TRP A 160 -8.24 3.01 -8.07
C TRP A 160 -9.00 2.27 -9.18
N ARG A 161 -8.78 2.69 -10.42
CA ARG A 161 -9.41 2.15 -11.62
C ARG A 161 -9.30 0.62 -11.70
N GLY A 162 -10.39 -0.02 -12.14
CA GLY A 162 -10.42 -1.44 -12.51
C GLY A 162 -10.50 -2.43 -11.35
N CYS A 163 -10.79 -1.98 -10.12
CA CYS A 163 -10.97 -2.88 -8.98
C CYS A 163 -12.40 -3.45 -8.96
N ASP A 164 -12.51 -4.76 -8.73
CA ASP A 164 -13.78 -5.50 -8.66
C ASP A 164 -13.67 -6.69 -7.70
N ASP A 165 -14.76 -7.10 -7.05
CA ASP A 165 -14.72 -8.17 -6.04
C ASP A 165 -13.61 -7.96 -4.99
N VAL A 166 -13.51 -6.73 -4.48
CA VAL A 166 -12.53 -6.37 -3.45
C VAL A 166 -13.22 -5.94 -2.18
N ALA A 167 -12.63 -6.28 -1.04
CA ALA A 167 -13.22 -6.01 0.27
C ALA A 167 -12.24 -5.37 1.25
N VAL A 168 -12.77 -4.52 2.13
CA VAL A 168 -12.13 -4.09 3.38
C VAL A 168 -12.95 -4.66 4.53
N ASP A 169 -12.34 -5.47 5.38
CA ASP A 169 -12.98 -6.14 6.50
C ASP A 169 -12.21 -5.92 7.80
N GLY A 170 -12.87 -5.43 8.85
CA GLY A 170 -12.31 -5.37 10.20
C GLY A 170 -11.14 -4.40 10.37
N MET A 171 -10.88 -3.49 9.42
CA MET A 171 -9.80 -2.52 9.51
C MET A 171 -10.13 -1.36 10.47
N SER A 172 -9.10 -0.81 11.12
CA SER A 172 -9.16 0.51 11.74
C SER A 172 -8.53 1.56 10.83
N ILE A 173 -9.30 2.57 10.43
CA ILE A 173 -8.85 3.62 9.53
C ILE A 173 -8.95 4.97 10.24
N ALA A 174 -7.84 5.69 10.32
CA ALA A 174 -7.79 7.02 10.93
C ALA A 174 -7.34 8.08 9.91
N GLY A 175 -7.96 9.25 9.90
CA GLY A 175 -7.53 10.36 9.04
C GLY A 175 -6.23 10.97 9.53
N GLN A 176 -6.33 11.83 10.55
CA GLN A 176 -5.18 12.38 11.27
C GLN A 176 -5.20 11.99 12.74
N THR A 177 -4.20 11.24 13.17
CA THR A 177 -3.97 10.93 14.59
C THR A 177 -3.46 12.15 15.36
N SER A 178 -3.58 12.16 16.68
CA SER A 178 -2.99 13.22 17.52
C SER A 178 -1.48 13.34 17.31
N VAL A 179 -0.79 12.20 17.27
CA VAL A 179 0.66 12.14 17.06
C VAL A 179 1.05 12.76 15.72
N TYR A 180 0.31 12.47 14.65
CA TYR A 180 0.60 13.09 13.35
C TYR A 180 0.36 14.59 13.35
N ARG A 181 -0.69 15.07 14.02
CA ARG A 181 -0.94 16.50 14.16
C ARG A 181 0.22 17.21 14.84
N ASP A 182 0.71 16.66 15.95
CA ASP A 182 1.85 17.23 16.68
C ASP A 182 3.09 17.37 15.79
N ILE A 183 3.36 16.37 14.95
CA ILE A 183 4.46 16.40 13.98
C ILE A 183 4.20 17.39 12.84
N SER A 184 3.00 17.39 12.27
CA SER A 184 2.64 18.24 11.11
C SER A 184 2.60 19.74 11.43
N ASN A 185 2.49 20.08 12.72
CA ASN A 185 2.55 21.44 13.23
C ASN A 185 3.99 21.96 13.39
N ILE A 186 5.01 21.10 13.27
CA ILE A 186 6.41 21.51 13.29
C ILE A 186 6.71 22.31 12.01
N PRO A 187 7.28 23.54 12.10
CA PRO A 187 7.65 24.32 10.93
C PRO A 187 8.56 23.54 9.98
N GLY A 188 8.20 23.46 8.69
CA GLY A 188 8.95 22.73 7.68
C GLY A 188 8.67 21.22 7.62
N ALA A 189 7.83 20.67 8.50
CA ALA A 189 7.42 19.28 8.38
C ALA A 189 6.60 19.04 7.09
N PRO A 190 6.80 17.90 6.40
CA PRO A 190 5.96 17.50 5.29
C PRO A 190 4.49 17.41 5.72
N LYS A 191 3.61 18.06 4.96
CA LYS A 191 2.16 17.98 5.16
C LYS A 191 1.58 17.10 4.06
N LEU A 192 0.63 16.22 4.40
CA LEU A 192 -0.13 15.41 3.42
C LEU A 192 -0.89 16.28 2.40
N CYS A 193 -1.03 17.57 2.70
CA CYS A 193 -1.92 18.55 2.07
C CYS A 193 -1.33 19.36 0.92
N THR A 194 -0.17 18.99 0.37
CA THR A 194 0.53 19.90 -0.56
C THR A 194 0.03 19.75 -2.01
N GLY A 195 -0.65 20.78 -2.52
CA GLY A 195 -0.63 21.10 -3.95
C GLY A 195 -1.78 20.62 -4.84
N LEU A 196 -2.98 20.32 -4.31
CA LEU A 196 -4.12 19.88 -5.13
C LEU A 196 -5.34 20.81 -5.00
N SER A 197 -6.05 21.01 -6.11
CA SER A 197 -7.12 22.01 -6.24
C SER A 197 -8.53 21.50 -5.90
N TYR A 198 -8.71 20.21 -5.55
CA TYR A 198 -10.04 19.60 -5.41
C TYR A 198 -10.11 18.48 -4.35
N GLY A 199 -11.09 18.62 -3.43
CA GLY A 199 -11.59 17.55 -2.53
C GLY A 199 -11.16 17.65 -1.06
N PRO A 200 -11.81 16.92 -0.13
CA PRO A 200 -11.27 16.71 1.21
C PRO A 200 -9.98 15.90 1.07
N ASP A 201 -8.86 16.51 1.43
CA ASP A 201 -7.52 15.98 1.16
C ASP A 201 -7.13 14.76 2.02
N VAL A 202 -7.98 14.34 2.96
CA VAL A 202 -7.80 13.12 3.76
C VAL A 202 -9.05 12.25 3.65
N GLY A 203 -8.92 11.07 3.04
CA GLY A 203 -9.99 10.09 2.84
C GLY A 203 -9.77 8.81 3.65
N GLY A 204 -10.85 8.20 4.15
CA GLY A 204 -10.78 6.90 4.83
C GLY A 204 -10.67 5.76 3.83
N VAL A 205 -11.81 5.41 3.21
CA VAL A 205 -11.87 4.56 2.03
C VAL A 205 -12.35 5.40 0.86
N ARG A 206 -11.60 5.40 -0.24
CA ARG A 206 -11.95 6.12 -1.47
C ARG A 206 -12.04 5.16 -2.64
N VAL A 207 -13.12 5.26 -3.40
CA VAL A 207 -13.29 4.56 -4.68
C VAL A 207 -13.18 5.60 -5.80
N HIS A 208 -12.30 5.36 -6.77
CA HIS A 208 -12.09 6.27 -7.89
C HIS A 208 -13.35 6.35 -8.76
N PRO A 209 -13.75 7.52 -9.30
CA PRO A 209 -14.95 7.66 -10.13
C PRO A 209 -14.95 6.77 -11.38
N ASP A 210 -13.79 6.62 -12.01
CA ASP A 210 -13.59 5.72 -13.16
C ASP A 210 -13.42 4.24 -12.74
N ASN A 211 -13.73 3.88 -11.49
CA ASN A 211 -13.75 2.48 -11.11
C ASN A 211 -15.01 1.83 -11.67
N ALA A 212 -14.93 1.41 -12.93
CA ALA A 212 -15.99 0.72 -13.66
C ALA A 212 -16.07 -0.77 -13.26
N GLY A 213 -15.92 -1.07 -11.95
CA GLY A 213 -15.89 -2.45 -11.44
C GLY A 213 -17.08 -3.27 -11.94
N GLY A 214 -16.87 -4.58 -12.09
CA GLY A 214 -17.91 -5.53 -12.46
C GLY A 214 -19.04 -5.63 -11.42
N GLU A 215 -19.86 -6.67 -11.53
CA GLU A 215 -21.08 -6.80 -10.72
C GLU A 215 -20.81 -6.92 -9.20
N ALA A 216 -19.60 -7.33 -8.79
CA ALA A 216 -19.26 -7.58 -7.39
C ALA A 216 -18.83 -6.30 -6.63
N GLY A 217 -18.11 -5.39 -7.31
CA GLY A 217 -17.77 -4.06 -6.80
C GLY A 217 -16.80 -4.05 -5.62
N VAL A 218 -16.94 -3.03 -4.77
CA VAL A 218 -16.12 -2.80 -3.57
C VAL A 218 -16.99 -2.96 -2.33
N THR A 219 -16.58 -3.81 -1.39
CA THR A 219 -17.26 -4.02 -0.10
C THR A 219 -16.47 -3.43 1.05
N VAL A 220 -17.14 -2.75 1.98
CA VAL A 220 -16.55 -2.26 3.23
C VAL A 220 -17.40 -2.77 4.39
N ARG A 221 -16.81 -3.56 5.30
CA ARG A 221 -17.52 -4.21 6.41
C ARG A 221 -16.69 -4.16 7.70
N ASP A 222 -17.36 -3.98 8.83
CA ASP A 222 -16.76 -3.95 10.16
C ASP A 222 -15.54 -3.00 10.30
N VAL A 223 -15.53 -1.93 9.51
CA VAL A 223 -14.45 -0.92 9.52
C VAL A 223 -14.76 0.18 10.53
N SER A 224 -13.77 0.52 11.35
CA SER A 224 -13.83 1.65 12.26
C SER A 224 -13.14 2.88 11.65
N PHE A 225 -13.80 4.03 11.70
CA PHE A 225 -13.26 5.31 11.22
C PHE A 225 -13.05 6.28 12.37
N SER A 226 -11.94 7.01 12.36
CA SER A 226 -11.66 8.05 13.37
C SER A 226 -10.79 9.19 12.79
N GLY A 227 -10.77 10.35 13.43
CA GLY A 227 -9.87 11.45 13.03
C GLY A 227 -10.17 12.04 11.63
N PHE A 228 -11.44 12.02 11.21
CA PHE A 228 -11.95 12.62 9.96
C PHE A 228 -12.84 13.85 10.20
N ASP A 229 -12.82 14.42 11.41
CA ASP A 229 -13.76 15.48 11.78
C ASP A 229 -13.46 16.81 11.07
N VAL A 230 -14.34 17.79 11.28
CA VAL A 230 -14.20 19.15 10.71
C VAL A 230 -12.94 19.80 11.27
N GLY A 231 -12.02 20.23 10.38
CA GLY A 231 -10.70 20.79 10.75
C GLY A 231 -9.54 19.80 10.70
N PHE A 232 -9.80 18.51 10.43
CA PHE A 232 -8.78 17.44 10.31
C PHE A 232 -8.45 17.12 8.85
N GLY A 233 -9.17 17.73 7.90
CA GLY A 233 -8.80 17.77 6.49
C GLY A 233 -7.93 18.98 6.20
N CYS A 234 -7.23 18.93 5.07
CA CYS A 234 -6.44 20.07 4.65
C CYS A 234 -7.37 21.25 4.33
N GLN A 235 -7.16 22.37 5.03
CA GLN A 235 -7.89 23.57 4.77
C GLN A 235 -7.41 24.15 3.43
N LYS A 236 -8.34 24.36 2.50
CA LYS A 236 -8.07 25.18 1.33
C LYS A 236 -7.59 26.55 1.82
N PRO A 237 -6.48 27.10 1.32
CA PRO A 237 -6.09 28.45 1.66
C PRO A 237 -7.29 29.38 1.42
N SER A 238 -7.67 30.16 2.42
CA SER A 238 -8.64 31.24 2.24
C SER A 238 -8.05 32.21 1.21
N GLY A 239 -8.62 32.20 0.01
CA GLY A 239 -8.32 33.18 -1.03
C GLY A 239 -8.88 34.56 -0.70
#